data_AF-A0A7Y7TEH5-F1
#
_entry.id   AF-A0A7Y7TEH5-F1
#
_cell.length_a   1.000
_cell.length_b   1.000
_cell.length_c   1.000
_cell.angle_alpha   90.00
_cell.angle_beta   90.00
_cell.angle_gamma   90.00
#
_symmetry.space_group_name_H-M   'P 1'
#
loop_
_entity.id
_entity.type
_entity.pdbx_description
1 polymer ?
#
loop_
_entity_poly.entity_id
_entity_poly.type
_entity_poly.pdbx_seq_one_letter_code
_entity_poly.pdbx_strand_id
1 'polypeptide(L)'
;MRLILYPILMPCVVACLAFTAPVFAAVPPAPDYAADAQRSSDNPPLIPHAVKPDQNGAACTICHRTGVRNAPVSDHPERLNCTQCHVQGDVKEDASKDGKQ
;
A
#
# COMPACT_ATOMS: atom_id res chain seq x y z
N MET A 1 -4.86 -40.84 38.35
CA MET A 1 -4.68 -39.37 38.18
C MET A 1 -5.25 -38.80 36.87
N ARG A 2 -5.23 -39.54 35.74
CA ARG A 2 -5.84 -39.10 34.46
C ARG A 2 -7.38 -38.95 34.48
N LEU A 3 -8.09 -39.62 35.40
CA LEU A 3 -9.56 -39.68 35.44
C LEU A 3 -10.25 -38.45 36.07
N ILE A 4 -9.50 -37.60 36.80
CA ILE A 4 -10.02 -36.38 37.47
C ILE A 4 -9.59 -35.10 36.70
N LEU A 5 -8.58 -35.21 35.83
CA LEU A 5 -8.04 -34.07 35.08
C LEU A 5 -8.93 -33.68 33.88
N TYR A 6 -9.59 -34.66 33.26
CA TYR A 6 -10.50 -34.47 32.12
C TYR A 6 -11.76 -33.61 32.39
N PRO A 7 -12.51 -33.78 33.51
CA PRO A 7 -13.72 -32.98 33.75
C PRO A 7 -13.45 -31.48 34.01
N ILE A 8 -12.20 -31.09 34.25
CA ILE A 8 -11.79 -29.69 34.44
C ILE A 8 -11.18 -29.13 33.15
N LEU A 9 -10.35 -29.91 32.44
CA LEU A 9 -9.69 -29.44 31.22
C LEU A 9 -10.63 -29.31 30.02
N MET A 10 -11.63 -30.20 29.88
CA MET A 10 -12.61 -30.12 28.78
C MET A 10 -13.45 -28.84 28.77
N PRO A 11 -14.12 -28.43 29.88
CA PRO A 11 -14.90 -27.20 29.88
C PRO A 11 -14.04 -25.94 29.67
N CYS A 12 -12.78 -25.94 30.11
CA CYS A 12 -11.86 -24.83 29.84
C CYS A 12 -11.56 -24.68 28.34
N VAL A 13 -11.30 -25.79 27.63
CA VAL A 13 -11.03 -25.74 26.18
C VAL A 13 -12.27 -25.31 25.39
N VAL A 14 -13.46 -25.78 25.77
CA VAL A 14 -14.73 -25.38 25.13
C VAL A 14 -15.03 -23.90 25.38
N ALA A 15 -14.80 -23.39 26.59
CA ALA A 15 -14.94 -21.97 26.89
C ALA A 15 -13.96 -21.14 26.05
N CYS A 16 -12.67 -21.51 25.99
CA CYS A 16 -11.67 -20.82 25.18
C CYS A 16 -12.05 -20.76 23.69
N LEU A 17 -12.61 -21.83 23.14
CA LEU A 17 -13.08 -21.86 21.73
C LEU A 17 -14.34 -21.02 21.51
N ALA A 18 -15.26 -20.95 22.47
CA ALA A 18 -16.45 -20.11 22.37
C ALA A 18 -16.10 -18.61 22.40
N PHE A 19 -15.06 -18.22 23.13
CA PHE A 19 -14.61 -16.82 23.20
C PHE A 19 -13.83 -16.33 21.97
N THR A 20 -13.28 -17.22 21.13
CA THR A 20 -12.57 -16.83 19.89
C THR A 20 -13.48 -16.76 18.65
N ALA A 21 -14.68 -17.34 18.70
CA ALA A 21 -15.63 -17.33 17.59
C ALA A 21 -16.03 -15.95 17.03
N PRO A 22 -16.26 -14.88 17.82
CA PRO A 22 -16.73 -13.60 17.27
C PRO A 22 -15.67 -12.85 16.46
N VAL A 23 -14.39 -13.20 16.57
CA VAL A 23 -13.30 -12.56 15.82
C VAL A 23 -13.33 -12.94 14.32
N PHE A 24 -13.88 -14.09 13.97
CA PHE A 24 -13.88 -14.59 12.58
C PHE A 24 -15.14 -14.23 11.77
N ALA A 25 -16.21 -13.80 12.42
CA ALA A 25 -17.49 -13.54 11.74
C ALA A 25 -17.63 -12.11 11.19
N ALA A 26 -16.86 -11.15 11.73
CA ALA A 26 -16.90 -9.76 11.30
C ALA A 26 -15.80 -9.49 10.27
N VAL A 27 -15.93 -10.05 9.07
CA VAL A 27 -15.17 -9.55 7.91
C VAL A 27 -15.82 -8.20 7.56
N PRO A 28 -15.14 -7.06 7.76
CA PRO A 28 -15.66 -5.79 7.30
C PRO A 28 -15.88 -5.86 5.78
N PRO A 29 -16.84 -5.10 5.22
CA PRO A 29 -16.99 -5.02 3.78
C PRO A 29 -15.64 -4.67 3.15
N ALA A 30 -15.37 -5.22 1.95
CA ALA A 30 -14.16 -4.88 1.22
C ALA A 30 -14.06 -3.35 1.11
N PRO A 31 -12.90 -2.75 1.41
CA PRO A 31 -12.73 -1.30 1.36
C PRO A 31 -13.02 -0.78 -0.06
N ASP A 32 -13.79 0.31 -0.14
CA ASP A 32 -14.06 1.02 -1.39
C ASP A 32 -12.92 2.01 -1.65
N TYR A 33 -11.83 1.50 -2.21
CA TYR A 33 -10.64 2.28 -2.52
C TYR A 33 -10.93 3.51 -3.40
N ALA A 34 -11.98 3.47 -4.24
CA ALA A 34 -12.34 4.58 -5.11
C ALA A 34 -13.01 5.71 -4.31
N ALA A 35 -13.94 5.37 -3.41
CA ALA A 35 -14.55 6.34 -2.50
C ALA A 35 -13.52 6.92 -1.51
N ASP A 36 -12.57 6.12 -1.03
CA ASP A 36 -11.52 6.57 -0.12
C ASP A 36 -10.54 7.53 -0.80
N ALA A 37 -10.15 7.27 -2.05
CA ALA A 37 -9.32 8.17 -2.84
C ALA A 37 -9.99 9.55 -3.02
N GLN A 38 -11.29 9.60 -3.28
CA GLN A 38 -12.05 10.85 -3.43
C GLN A 38 -12.13 11.68 -2.14
N ARG A 39 -12.05 11.04 -0.97
CA ARG A 39 -12.06 11.74 0.33
C ARG A 39 -10.68 12.23 0.76
N SER A 40 -9.62 11.82 0.09
CA SER A 40 -8.28 12.34 0.38
C SER A 40 -8.18 13.80 -0.08
N SER A 41 -7.81 14.69 0.84
CA SER A 41 -7.71 16.13 0.59
C SER A 41 -6.63 16.49 -0.43
N ASP A 42 -5.63 15.62 -0.59
CA ASP A 42 -4.47 15.76 -1.47
C ASP A 42 -4.22 14.41 -2.16
N ASN A 43 -5.04 14.07 -3.15
CA ASN A 43 -4.75 12.92 -3.99
C ASN A 43 -3.36 13.12 -4.62
N PRO A 44 -2.41 12.18 -4.43
CA PRO A 44 -1.13 12.25 -5.09
C PRO A 44 -1.37 12.41 -6.60
N PRO A 45 -0.83 13.46 -7.25
CA PRO A 45 -0.96 13.60 -8.70
C PRO A 45 -0.36 12.39 -9.40
N LEU A 46 -1.04 11.95 -10.46
CA LEU A 46 -0.49 10.96 -11.38
C LEU A 46 0.77 11.50 -12.04
N ILE A 47 1.74 10.62 -12.27
CA ILE A 47 2.99 10.97 -12.94
C ILE A 47 2.71 11.07 -14.45
N PRO A 48 2.84 12.26 -15.08
CA PRO A 48 2.46 12.47 -16.48
C PRO A 48 3.59 12.15 -17.48
N HIS A 49 4.63 11.45 -17.03
CA HIS A 49 5.75 11.01 -17.85
C HIS A 49 6.18 9.59 -17.48
N ALA A 50 6.98 8.95 -18.34
CA ALA A 50 7.49 7.62 -18.08
C ALA A 50 8.38 7.58 -16.83
N VAL A 51 8.23 6.51 -16.03
CA VAL A 51 9.07 6.19 -14.88
C VAL A 51 9.60 4.78 -15.10
N LYS A 52 10.91 4.58 -14.93
CA LYS A 52 11.49 3.24 -15.08
C LYS A 52 11.16 2.38 -13.85
N PRO A 53 11.01 1.05 -13.98
CA PRO A 53 10.68 0.17 -12.86
C PRO A 53 11.68 0.24 -11.68
N ASP A 54 12.93 0.58 -11.96
CA ASP A 54 14.04 0.65 -11.01
C ASP A 54 14.37 2.09 -10.56
N GLN A 55 13.57 3.09 -10.96
CA GLN A 55 13.79 4.46 -10.51
C GLN A 55 13.47 4.62 -9.02
N ASN A 56 14.38 5.27 -8.29
CA ASN A 56 14.24 5.60 -6.87
C ASN A 56 14.04 7.11 -6.66
N GLY A 57 13.71 7.54 -5.44
CA GLY A 57 13.46 8.95 -5.13
C GLY A 57 14.63 9.90 -5.40
N ALA A 58 15.87 9.41 -5.42
CA ALA A 58 17.02 10.23 -5.83
C ALA A 58 16.91 10.66 -7.29
N ALA A 59 16.41 9.78 -8.18
CA ALA A 59 16.16 10.13 -9.58
C ALA A 59 15.02 11.17 -9.71
N CYS A 60 13.94 11.01 -8.94
CA CYS A 60 12.79 11.94 -8.96
C CYS A 60 13.19 13.35 -8.51
N THR A 61 13.99 13.42 -7.44
CA THR A 61 14.39 14.69 -6.80
C THR A 61 15.36 15.53 -7.64
N ILE A 62 15.98 14.96 -8.69
CA ILE A 62 16.78 15.73 -9.66
C ILE A 62 15.95 16.89 -10.25
N CYS A 63 14.66 16.66 -10.52
CA CYS A 63 13.77 17.69 -11.04
C CYS A 63 12.81 18.24 -9.97
N HIS A 64 12.20 17.36 -9.17
CA HIS A 64 11.13 17.73 -8.25
C HIS A 64 11.60 18.40 -6.94
N ARG A 65 12.91 18.45 -6.64
CA ARG A 65 13.38 19.10 -5.41
C ARG A 65 13.34 20.63 -5.48
N THR A 66 13.67 21.19 -6.63
CA THR A 66 13.78 22.64 -6.85
C THR A 66 13.01 23.11 -8.09
N GLY A 67 12.26 22.22 -8.74
CA GLY A 67 11.40 22.56 -9.86
C GLY A 67 12.15 22.71 -11.19
N VAL A 68 13.18 21.90 -11.41
CA VAL A 68 13.94 21.91 -12.67
C VAL A 68 13.02 21.45 -13.82
N ARG A 69 13.15 22.07 -15.00
CA ARG A 69 12.31 21.78 -16.19
C ARG A 69 10.81 21.98 -15.96
N ASN A 70 10.42 22.95 -15.15
CA ASN A 70 9.01 23.22 -14.80
C ASN A 70 8.32 22.05 -14.09
N ALA A 71 9.09 21.14 -13.48
CA ALA A 71 8.53 20.14 -12.59
C ALA A 71 7.93 20.84 -11.36
N PRO A 72 6.77 20.39 -10.85
CA PRO A 72 6.28 20.87 -9.57
C PRO A 72 7.28 20.51 -8.46
N VAL A 73 7.50 21.44 -7.54
CA VAL A 73 8.32 21.18 -6.35
C VAL A 73 7.54 20.26 -5.43
N SER A 74 8.17 19.16 -5.02
CA SER A 74 7.61 18.25 -4.03
C SER A 74 7.59 18.92 -2.67
N ASP A 75 6.43 18.93 -2.00
CA ASP A 75 6.29 19.44 -0.62
C ASP A 75 6.98 18.54 0.42
N HIS A 76 7.35 17.32 0.03
CA HIS A 76 8.01 16.32 0.88
C HIS A 76 9.20 15.64 0.17
N PRO A 77 10.28 16.38 -0.13
CA PRO A 77 11.42 15.87 -0.90
C PRO A 77 12.22 14.79 -0.16
N GLU A 78 12.01 14.62 1.15
CA GLU A 78 12.59 13.57 1.98
C GLU A 78 11.94 12.19 1.79
N ARG A 79 10.74 12.14 1.19
CA ARG A 79 10.02 10.88 0.90
C ARG A 79 10.57 10.23 -0.37
N LEU A 80 11.58 9.37 -0.21
CA LEU A 80 12.31 8.77 -1.33
C LEU A 80 11.59 7.61 -2.05
N ASN A 81 10.46 7.12 -1.52
CA ASN A 81 9.65 6.11 -2.19
C ASN A 81 8.41 6.74 -2.84
N CYS A 82 8.63 7.58 -3.86
CA CYS A 82 7.58 8.41 -4.46
C CYS A 82 6.44 7.57 -5.07
N THR A 83 6.76 6.40 -5.63
CA THR A 83 5.79 5.51 -6.29
C THR A 83 4.89 4.74 -5.32
N GLN A 84 5.14 4.84 -4.01
CA GLN A 84 4.21 4.35 -3.00
C GLN A 84 2.86 5.09 -3.05
N CYS A 85 2.90 6.37 -3.45
CA CYS A 85 1.71 7.22 -3.50
C CYS A 85 1.43 7.73 -4.92
N HIS A 86 2.46 8.12 -5.68
CA HIS A 86 2.30 8.63 -7.04
C HIS A 86 2.35 7.50 -8.06
N VAL A 87 1.22 7.23 -8.70
CA VAL A 87 1.11 6.21 -9.75
C VAL A 87 1.35 6.83 -11.11
N GLN A 88 2.01 6.09 -12.01
CA GLN A 88 2.17 6.52 -13.40
C GLN A 88 0.80 6.57 -14.09
N GLY A 89 0.47 7.71 -14.69
CA GLY A 89 -0.75 7.86 -15.47
C GLY A 89 -0.61 7.25 -16.87
N ASP A 90 -1.61 7.50 -17.72
CA ASP A 90 -1.59 7.07 -19.12
C ASP A 90 -0.56 7.88 -19.92
N VAL A 91 0.66 7.34 -20.00
CA VAL A 91 1.74 7.91 -20.79
C VAL A 91 2.03 6.99 -21.96
N LYS A 92 2.29 7.59 -23.13
CA LYS A 92 2.79 6.84 -24.28
C LYS A 92 4.21 6.37 -23.93
N GLU A 93 4.34 5.09 -23.62
CA GLU A 93 5.65 4.44 -23.50
C GLU A 93 6.36 4.62 -24.85
N ASP A 94 7.46 5.37 -24.84
CA ASP A 94 8.39 5.38 -25.94
C ASP A 94 9.00 3.99 -26.03
N ALA A 95 8.47 3.19 -26.96
CA ALA A 95 8.84 1.83 -27.33
C ALA A 95 10.19 1.41 -26.74
N SER A 96 10.11 0.61 -25.68
CA SER A 96 11.17 -0.26 -25.18
C SER A 96 11.89 -0.86 -26.39
N LYS A 97 13.06 -0.32 -26.73
CA LYS A 97 14.00 -0.98 -27.62
C LYS A 97 14.57 -2.15 -26.83
N ASP A 98 13.99 -3.31 -27.10
CA ASP A 98 14.51 -4.66 -27.00
C ASP A 98 15.43 -4.96 -25.81
N GLY A 99 14.92 -5.83 -24.95
CA GLY A 99 15.67 -6.40 -23.85
C GLY A 99 16.93 -7.14 -24.28
N LYS A 100 17.87 -7.20 -23.35
CA LYS A 100 18.64 -8.41 -23.13
C LYS A 100 18.93 -8.53 -21.64
N GLN A 101 18.64 -9.71 -21.12
CA GLN A 101 19.00 -10.22 -19.80
C GLN A 101 20.47 -9.95 -19.47
#